data_AF-A0A7C7YWL8-F1
#
_entry.id   AF-A0A7C7YWL8-F1
#
_cell.length_a   1.000
_cell.length_b   1.000
_cell.length_c   1.000
_cell.angle_alpha   90.00
_cell.angle_beta   90.00
_cell.angle_gamma   90.00
#
_symmetry.space_group_name_H-M   'P 1'
#
loop_
_entity.id
_entity.type
_entity.pdbx_description
1 polymer ?
#
loop_
_entity_poly.entity_id
_entity_poly.type
_entity_poly.pdbx_seq_one_letter_code
_entity_poly.pdbx_strand_id
1 'polypeptide(L)'
;MKETTRLALAGLGAAMLVLAASASSPAEVDLTQRMETLELDLEKARQKVTGLSEEVARTGAVLDRLQKWVAAQAEGAKSLSATLDTSEQQGFTAGINFTSRETLLAGWRQNLGVMAQGLTPAAKVD
;
A
#
# COMPACT_ATOMS: atom_id res chain seq x y z
N MET A 1 19.63 55.96 -75.59
CA MET A 1 19.63 54.51 -75.30
C MET A 1 19.79 54.34 -73.80
N LYS A 2 18.85 53.61 -73.20
CA LYS A 2 18.79 53.31 -71.77
C LYS A 2 19.81 52.22 -71.48
N GLU A 3 20.67 52.39 -70.48
CA GLU A 3 21.04 51.29 -69.58
C GLU A 3 21.27 51.82 -68.17
N THR A 4 20.43 51.30 -67.30
CA THR A 4 20.36 51.47 -65.86
C THR A 4 21.25 50.43 -65.19
N THR A 5 22.17 50.84 -64.32
CA THR A 5 22.62 49.97 -63.23
C THR A 5 22.93 50.83 -62.01
N ARG A 6 22.14 50.63 -60.96
CA ARG A 6 22.10 51.43 -59.74
C ARG A 6 23.33 51.13 -58.89
N LEU A 7 24.12 52.17 -58.62
CA LEU A 7 24.99 52.27 -57.45
C LEU A 7 24.09 52.43 -56.19
N ALA A 8 24.18 51.48 -55.28
CA ALA A 8 23.90 51.65 -53.86
C ALA A 8 24.99 50.82 -53.14
N LEU A 9 26.08 51.43 -52.68
CA LEU A 9 26.21 52.20 -51.44
C LEU A 9 26.11 51.31 -50.18
N ALA A 10 27.17 51.37 -49.38
CA ALA A 10 27.31 50.94 -47.99
C ALA A 10 27.37 49.42 -47.75
N GLY A 11 28.38 48.87 -47.09
CA GLY A 11 29.51 49.48 -46.40
C GLY A 11 30.44 48.38 -45.89
N LEU A 12 31.67 48.82 -45.56
CA LEU A 12 32.65 48.17 -44.68
C LEU A 12 32.02 47.12 -43.75
N GLY A 13 32.53 45.90 -43.65
CA GLY A 13 33.95 45.59 -43.49
C GLY A 13 34.27 45.51 -41.99
N ALA A 14 34.06 44.31 -41.44
CA ALA A 14 34.72 43.71 -40.27
C ALA A 14 34.56 44.35 -38.87
N ALA A 15 34.44 43.43 -37.91
CA ALA A 15 34.63 43.55 -36.46
C ALA A 15 33.42 43.95 -35.62
N MET A 16 33.22 43.19 -34.52
CA MET A 16 32.19 43.30 -33.47
C MET A 16 30.79 42.84 -33.93
N LEU A 17 30.28 41.65 -33.60
CA LEU A 17 30.15 41.08 -32.26
C LEU A 17 29.92 39.55 -32.38
N VAL A 18 31.00 38.78 -32.47
CA VAL A 18 30.97 37.39 -31.98
C VAL A 18 31.26 37.49 -30.49
N LEU A 19 30.22 37.52 -29.66
CA LEU A 19 30.21 37.04 -28.27
C LEU A 19 28.82 37.18 -27.64
N ALA A 20 27.83 36.46 -28.18
CA ALA A 20 26.72 35.98 -27.37
C ALA A 20 27.03 34.54 -26.92
N ALA A 21 28.26 34.32 -26.44
CA ALA A 21 28.65 33.13 -25.73
C ALA A 21 28.36 33.39 -24.25
N SER A 22 27.19 32.92 -23.81
CA SER A 22 27.02 32.21 -22.54
C SER A 22 27.75 32.78 -21.32
N ALA A 23 27.31 33.93 -20.83
CA ALA A 23 27.50 34.28 -19.43
C ALA A 23 26.17 34.09 -18.69
N SER A 24 25.71 32.83 -18.60
CA SER A 24 24.75 32.45 -17.58
C SER A 24 25.39 32.83 -16.24
N SER A 25 24.80 33.77 -15.51
CA SER A 25 25.38 34.22 -14.25
C SER A 25 25.46 33.02 -13.30
N PRO A 26 26.51 32.84 -12.47
CA PRO A 26 26.63 31.70 -11.57
C PRO A 26 25.40 31.49 -10.65
N ALA A 27 24.64 32.56 -10.38
CA ALA A 27 23.37 32.50 -9.66
C ALA A 27 22.21 31.85 -10.47
N GLU A 28 22.17 32.01 -11.80
CA GLU A 28 21.16 31.37 -12.65
C GLU A 28 21.43 29.87 -12.82
N VAL A 29 22.71 29.48 -12.88
CA VAL A 29 23.12 28.08 -12.93
C VAL A 29 22.78 27.35 -11.61
N ASP A 30 22.98 27.99 -10.45
CA ASP A 30 22.59 27.45 -9.14
C ASP A 30 21.06 27.28 -9.01
N LEU A 31 20.28 28.27 -9.44
CA LEU A 31 18.81 28.18 -9.44
C LEU A 31 18.31 27.05 -10.35
N THR A 32 18.90 26.90 -11.53
CA THR A 32 18.52 25.85 -12.49
C THR A 32 18.78 24.46 -11.92
N GLN A 33 19.95 24.25 -11.28
CA GLN A 33 20.28 22.98 -10.63
C GLN A 33 19.35 22.66 -9.45
N ARG A 34 18.97 23.68 -8.67
CA ARG A 34 18.02 23.52 -7.56
C ARG A 34 16.62 23.19 -8.06
N MET A 35 16.17 23.80 -9.17
CA MET A 35 14.89 23.45 -9.80
C MET A 35 14.89 22.00 -10.30
N GLU A 36 15.93 21.57 -11.00
CA GLU A 36 16.06 20.19 -11.49
C GLU A 36 16.07 19.19 -10.32
N THR A 37 16.76 19.51 -9.23
CA THR A 37 16.77 18.67 -8.02
C THR A 37 15.39 18.59 -7.37
N LEU A 38 14.68 19.72 -7.27
CA LEU A 38 13.33 19.76 -6.71
C LEU A 38 12.32 19.00 -7.56
N GLU A 39 12.42 19.09 -8.89
CA GLU A 39 11.58 18.32 -9.82
C GLU A 39 11.81 16.81 -9.67
N LEU A 40 13.08 16.41 -9.56
CA LEU A 40 13.46 15.02 -9.30
C LEU A 40 12.91 14.52 -7.95
N ASP A 41 13.04 15.31 -6.89
CA ASP A 41 12.56 14.94 -5.56
C ASP A 41 11.03 14.92 -5.48
N LEU A 42 10.35 15.81 -6.21
CA LEU A 42 8.90 15.81 -6.33
C LEU A 42 8.42 14.54 -7.04
N GLU A 43 9.09 14.14 -8.12
CA GLU A 43 8.75 12.91 -8.83
C GLU A 43 8.99 11.66 -7.96
N LYS A 44 10.11 11.60 -7.24
CA LYS A 44 10.35 10.52 -6.25
C LYS A 44 9.30 10.50 -5.14
N ALA A 45 8.91 11.66 -4.63
CA ALA A 45 7.88 11.77 -3.60
C ALA A 45 6.52 11.30 -4.12
N ARG A 46 6.15 11.65 -5.36
CA ARG A 46 4.94 11.17 -6.02
C ARG A 46 4.95 9.65 -6.15
N GLN A 47 6.04 9.09 -6.66
CA GLN A 47 6.19 7.62 -6.78
C GLN A 47 6.06 6.93 -5.43
N LYS A 48 6.67 7.50 -4.38
CA LYS A 48 6.55 6.96 -3.01
C LYS A 48 5.12 7.04 -2.49
N VAL A 49 4.41 8.15 -2.71
CA VAL A 49 3.01 8.31 -2.30
C VAL A 49 2.12 7.30 -3.03
N THR A 50 2.29 7.14 -4.34
CA THR A 50 1.55 6.13 -5.12
C THR A 50 1.83 4.72 -4.60
N GLY A 51 3.10 4.37 -4.40
CA GLY A 51 3.47 3.04 -3.86
C GLY A 51 2.93 2.79 -2.45
N LEU A 52 2.95 3.80 -1.58
CA LEU A 52 2.34 3.69 -0.24
C LEU A 52 0.81 3.59 -0.32
N SER A 53 0.16 4.30 -1.23
CA SER A 53 -1.29 4.20 -1.45
C SER A 53 -1.69 2.80 -1.89
N GLU A 54 -0.92 2.19 -2.80
CA GLU A 54 -1.14 0.80 -3.21
C GLU A 54 -0.92 -0.18 -2.05
N GLU A 55 0.12 0.03 -1.25
CA GLU A 55 0.41 -0.82 -0.09
C GLU A 55 -0.67 -0.74 1.00
N VAL A 56 -1.18 0.46 1.27
CA VAL A 56 -2.32 0.67 2.17
C VAL A 56 -3.56 -0.05 1.63
N ALA A 57 -3.85 0.06 0.33
CA ALA A 57 -4.98 -0.65 -0.28
C ALA A 57 -4.82 -2.17 -0.18
N ARG A 58 -3.62 -2.71 -0.46
CA ARG A 58 -3.31 -4.14 -0.30
C ARG A 58 -3.49 -4.60 1.14
N THR A 59 -2.93 -3.85 2.09
CA THR A 59 -3.01 -4.17 3.51
C THR A 59 -4.46 -4.14 4.00
N GLY A 60 -5.24 -3.14 3.59
CA GLY A 60 -6.67 -3.07 3.88
C GLY A 60 -7.45 -4.29 3.36
N ALA A 61 -7.16 -4.74 2.13
CA ALA A 61 -7.77 -5.94 1.56
C ALA A 61 -7.35 -7.24 2.26
N VAL A 62 -6.13 -7.31 2.80
CA VAL A 62 -5.68 -8.43 3.64
C VAL A 62 -6.41 -8.41 4.99
N LEU A 63 -6.52 -7.24 5.62
CA LEU A 63 -7.23 -7.09 6.90
C LEU A 63 -8.71 -7.45 6.78
N ASP A 64 -9.42 -7.01 5.75
CA ASP A 64 -10.81 -7.39 5.51
C ASP A 64 -10.98 -8.91 5.33
N ARG A 65 -10.08 -9.55 4.57
CA ARG A 65 -10.09 -11.01 4.42
C ARG A 65 -9.81 -11.73 5.74
N LEU A 66 -8.86 -11.25 6.54
CA LEU A 66 -8.57 -11.80 7.86
C LEU A 66 -9.75 -11.65 8.81
N GLN A 67 -10.39 -10.48 8.85
CA GLN A 67 -11.59 -10.25 9.66
C GLN A 67 -12.72 -11.20 9.28
N LYS A 68 -12.99 -11.37 7.98
CA LYS A 68 -14.00 -12.34 7.49
C LYS A 68 -13.64 -13.78 7.85
N TRP A 69 -12.38 -14.16 7.69
CA TRP A 69 -11.92 -15.50 8.05
C TRP A 69 -12.07 -15.77 9.56
N VAL A 70 -11.65 -14.82 10.40
CA VAL A 70 -11.79 -14.90 11.86
C VAL A 70 -13.28 -15.00 12.27
N ALA A 71 -14.15 -14.18 11.66
CA ALA A 71 -15.59 -14.24 11.91
C ALA A 71 -16.20 -15.60 11.52
N ALA A 72 -15.79 -16.17 10.38
CA ALA A 72 -16.23 -17.48 9.95
C ALA A 72 -15.74 -18.60 10.89
N GLN A 73 -14.49 -18.51 11.38
CA GLN A 73 -13.96 -19.43 12.40
C GLN A 73 -14.75 -19.35 13.71
N ALA A 74 -15.11 -18.13 14.15
CA ALA A 74 -15.93 -17.92 15.33
C ALA A 74 -17.31 -18.59 15.22
N GLU A 75 -17.98 -18.40 14.08
CA GLU A 75 -19.30 -19.01 13.85
C GLU A 75 -19.20 -20.53 13.74
N GLY A 76 -18.16 -21.04 13.07
CA GLY A 76 -17.88 -22.49 12.99
C GLY A 76 -17.64 -23.11 14.37
N ALA A 77 -16.83 -22.45 15.21
CA ALA A 77 -16.56 -22.86 16.58
C ALA A 77 -17.83 -22.89 17.44
N LYS A 78 -18.70 -21.88 17.31
CA LYS A 78 -19.99 -21.79 18.00
C LYS A 78 -20.94 -22.91 17.56
N SER A 79 -21.09 -23.13 16.26
CA SER A 79 -21.93 -24.19 15.68
C SER A 79 -21.47 -25.58 16.14
N LEU A 80 -20.15 -25.80 16.15
CA LEU A 80 -19.56 -27.03 16.62
C LEU A 80 -19.80 -27.26 18.12
N SER A 81 -19.61 -26.23 18.95
CA SER A 81 -19.94 -26.31 20.38
C SER A 81 -21.39 -26.76 20.60
N ALA A 82 -22.35 -26.15 19.90
CA ALA A 82 -23.76 -26.51 20.00
C ALA A 82 -24.05 -27.94 19.53
N THR A 83 -23.34 -28.40 18.49
CA THR A 83 -23.44 -29.79 18.00
C THR A 83 -22.93 -30.78 19.03
N LEU A 84 -21.80 -30.48 19.69
CA LEU A 84 -21.26 -31.32 20.76
C LEU A 84 -22.20 -31.39 21.96
N ASP A 85 -22.77 -30.26 22.37
CA ASP A 85 -23.75 -30.22 23.47
C ASP A 85 -25.00 -31.06 23.13
N THR A 86 -25.50 -30.95 21.90
CA THR A 86 -26.62 -31.76 21.41
C THR A 86 -26.27 -33.25 21.38
N SER A 87 -25.07 -33.60 20.91
CA SER A 87 -24.59 -34.98 20.84
C SER A 87 -24.45 -35.60 22.23
N GLU A 88 -23.95 -34.84 23.21
CA GLU A 88 -23.88 -35.25 24.61
C GLU A 88 -25.28 -35.51 25.18
N GLN A 89 -26.24 -34.60 24.95
CA GLN A 89 -27.65 -34.78 25.37
C GLN A 89 -28.31 -36.02 24.73
N GLN A 90 -27.92 -36.36 23.50
CA GLN A 90 -28.40 -37.55 22.78
C GLN A 90 -27.73 -38.86 23.24
N GLY A 91 -26.87 -38.80 24.26
CA GLY A 91 -26.25 -39.98 24.84
C GLY A 91 -24.94 -40.39 24.17
N PHE A 92 -24.23 -39.47 23.51
CA PHE A 92 -22.87 -39.75 23.03
C PHE A 92 -21.97 -40.26 24.16
N THR A 93 -22.09 -39.68 25.36
CA THR A 93 -21.38 -40.12 26.57
C THR A 93 -22.04 -41.30 27.26
N ALA A 94 -23.08 -41.94 26.72
CA ALA A 94 -23.65 -43.16 27.28
C ALA A 94 -23.01 -44.42 26.66
N GLY A 95 -22.74 -45.44 27.50
CA GLY A 95 -22.29 -46.76 27.06
C GLY A 95 -20.87 -47.14 27.50
N ILE A 96 -20.32 -48.21 26.89
CA ILE A 96 -19.11 -48.90 27.36
C ILE A 96 -17.85 -47.98 27.38
N ASN A 97 -17.77 -47.01 26.47
CA ASN A 97 -16.60 -46.13 26.30
C ASN A 97 -16.86 -44.68 26.75
N PHE A 98 -17.72 -44.46 27.75
CA PHE A 98 -18.10 -43.11 28.16
C PHE A 98 -16.91 -42.22 28.57
N THR A 99 -15.97 -42.73 29.37
CA THR A 99 -14.82 -41.95 29.86
C THR A 99 -13.94 -41.42 28.72
N SER A 100 -13.75 -42.23 27.67
CA SER A 100 -13.00 -41.80 26.48
C SER A 100 -13.71 -40.65 25.75
N ARG A 101 -15.04 -40.72 25.65
CA ARG A 101 -15.88 -39.71 25.00
C ARG A 101 -15.98 -38.42 25.81
N GLU A 102 -16.07 -38.51 27.14
CA GLU A 102 -15.98 -37.35 28.04
C GLU A 102 -14.62 -36.65 27.91
N THR A 103 -13.53 -37.43 27.86
CA THR A 103 -12.17 -36.90 27.67
C THR A 103 -12.05 -36.16 26.33
N LEU A 104 -12.62 -36.72 25.26
CA LEU A 104 -12.67 -36.07 23.95
C LEU A 104 -13.44 -34.75 24.01
N LEU A 105 -14.64 -34.74 24.61
CA LEU A 105 -15.45 -33.53 24.76
C LEU A 105 -14.74 -32.46 25.58
N ALA A 106 -14.07 -32.85 26.67
CA ALA A 106 -13.29 -31.92 27.49
C ALA A 106 -12.14 -31.29 26.70
N GLY A 107 -11.36 -32.09 25.96
CA GLY A 107 -10.28 -31.58 25.11
C GLY A 107 -10.79 -30.67 23.99
N TRP A 108 -11.93 -31.02 23.38
CA TRP A 108 -12.53 -30.20 22.34
C TRP A 108 -13.04 -28.86 22.89
N ARG A 109 -13.73 -28.86 24.04
CA ARG A 109 -14.18 -27.64 24.72
C ARG A 109 -13.00 -26.74 25.10
N GLN A 110 -11.91 -27.32 25.57
CA GLN A 110 -10.68 -26.56 25.84
C GLN A 110 -10.12 -25.91 24.57
N ASN A 111 -10.08 -26.65 23.46
CA ASN A 111 -9.62 -26.12 22.18
C ASN A 111 -10.49 -24.95 21.67
N LEU A 112 -11.82 -25.11 21.73
CA LEU A 112 -12.77 -24.04 21.38
C LEU A 112 -12.62 -22.82 22.30
N GLY A 113 -12.37 -23.03 23.60
CA GLY A 113 -12.13 -21.95 24.56
C GLY A 113 -10.88 -21.13 24.22
N VAL A 114 -9.81 -21.77 23.74
CA VAL A 114 -8.60 -21.07 23.27
C VAL A 114 -8.88 -20.29 21.98
N MET A 115 -9.60 -20.87 21.04
CA MET A 115 -10.02 -20.18 19.80
C MET A 115 -10.90 -18.95 20.10
N ALA A 116 -11.75 -19.03 21.13
CA ALA A 116 -12.60 -17.93 21.57
C ALA A 116 -11.82 -16.74 22.17
N GLN A 117 -10.66 -16.98 22.79
CA GLN A 117 -9.83 -15.92 23.38
C GLN A 117 -9.10 -15.06 22.33
N GLY A 118 -8.81 -15.62 21.15
CA GLY A 118 -8.22 -14.86 20.03
C GLY A 118 -9.19 -13.90 19.32
N LEU A 119 -10.47 -13.90 19.71
CA LEU A 119 -11.54 -13.11 19.09
C LEU A 119 -11.82 -11.78 19.81
N THR A 120 -11.11 -11.44 20.89
CA THR A 120 -11.29 -10.13 21.52
C THR A 120 -10.95 -9.03 20.51
N PRO A 121 -11.86 -8.08 20.24
CA PRO A 121 -11.58 -6.98 19.32
C PRO A 121 -10.30 -6.30 19.75
N ALA A 122 -9.37 -6.10 18.82
CA ALA A 122 -8.19 -5.26 19.07
C ALA A 122 -8.69 -3.97 19.73
N ALA A 123 -8.15 -3.68 20.92
CA ALA A 123 -8.44 -2.46 21.65
C ALA A 123 -8.40 -1.29 20.67
N LYS A 124 -9.43 -0.44 20.71
CA LYS A 124 -9.49 0.78 19.88
C LYS A 124 -8.16 1.50 20.07
N VAL A 125 -7.40 1.62 18.99
CA VAL A 125 -6.25 2.52 18.94
C VAL A 125 -6.87 3.89 18.75
N ASP A 126 -6.96 4.63 19.85
CA ASP A 126 -7.31 6.06 19.86
C ASP A 126 -6.24 6.89 19.12
#